data_AF-A0A3B8ZC86-F1
#
_entry.id   AF-A0A3B8ZC86-F1
#
_cell.length_a   1.000
_cell.length_b   1.000
_cell.length_c   1.000
_cell.angle_alpha   90.00
_cell.angle_beta   90.00
_cell.angle_gamma   90.00
#
_symmetry.space_group_name_H-M   'P 1'
#
loop_
_entity.id
_entity.type
_entity.pdbx_description
1 polymer ?
#
loop_
_entity_poly.entity_id
_entity_poly.type
_entity_poly.pdbx_seq_one_letter_code
_entity_poly.pdbx_strand_id
1 'polypeptide(L)'
;MIRAVILVSLSLSIGWGVRGNFGHEYGAMLPGALAALAGVLVFGQREWAIRLGYFPMFGALGWAFGGSISYMQVIAYTHSGHWPSVVYGFSGLFVIGFLWAAMGGLGTVWPAEASGRRLSSLFRPLAWVVATWILL
;
A
#
# COMPACT_ATOMS: atom_id res chain seq x y z
N MET A 1 12.13 -18.78 2.28
CA MET A 1 10.94 -18.12 2.87
C MET A 1 11.30 -16.97 3.81
N ILE A 2 11.98 -17.20 4.94
CA ILE A 2 12.29 -16.12 5.93
C ILE A 2 13.03 -14.92 5.31
N ARG A 3 14.07 -15.15 4.50
CA ARG A 3 14.81 -14.07 3.82
C ARG A 3 13.91 -13.21 2.92
N ALA A 4 12.95 -13.83 2.25
CA ALA A 4 11.99 -13.13 1.38
C ALA A 4 11.10 -12.20 2.18
N VAL A 5 10.54 -12.71 3.29
CA VAL A 5 9.72 -11.92 4.21
C VAL A 5 10.53 -10.74 4.76
N ILE A 6 11.78 -10.96 5.17
CA ILE A 6 12.66 -9.89 5.66
C ILE A 6 12.90 -8.82 4.60
N LEU A 7 13.19 -9.20 3.35
CA LEU A 7 13.41 -8.24 2.26
C LEU A 7 12.16 -7.40 1.98
N VAL A 8 10.98 -8.02 1.95
CA VAL A 8 9.72 -7.28 1.77
C VAL A 8 9.44 -6.35 2.96
N SER A 9 9.66 -6.81 4.19
CA SER A 9 9.50 -5.99 5.39
C SER A 9 10.47 -4.80 5.43
N LEU A 10 11.74 -5.01 5.04
CA LEU A 10 12.72 -3.92 4.93
C LEU A 10 12.32 -2.91 3.85
N SER A 11 11.87 -3.39 2.69
CA SER A 11 11.38 -2.55 1.61
C SER A 11 10.19 -1.68 2.04
N LEU A 12 9.22 -2.30 2.73
CA LEU A 12 8.09 -1.61 3.35
C LEU A 12 8.57 -0.56 4.38
N SER A 13 9.50 -0.94 5.26
CA SER A 13 10.06 -0.06 6.30
C SER A 13 10.75 1.17 5.70
N ILE A 14 11.49 1.01 4.60
CA ILE A 14 12.11 2.13 3.89
C ILE A 14 11.02 3.07 3.36
N GLY A 15 9.96 2.54 2.75
CA GLY A 15 8.83 3.34 2.29
C GLY A 15 8.15 4.14 3.40
N TRP A 16 7.98 3.56 4.59
CA TRP A 16 7.48 4.28 5.76
C TRP A 16 8.43 5.40 6.21
N GLY A 17 9.74 5.18 6.15
CA GLY A 17 10.75 6.22 6.41
C GLY A 17 10.58 7.42 5.47
N VAL A 18 10.37 7.17 4.17
CA VAL A 18 10.13 8.25 3.20
C VAL A 18 8.79 8.94 3.46
N ARG A 19 7.73 8.19 3.76
CA ARG A 19 6.40 8.76 4.10
C ARG A 19 6.48 9.82 5.19
N GLY A 20 7.36 9.65 6.18
CA GLY A 20 7.55 10.62 7.26
C GLY A 20 7.80 12.06 6.79
N ASN A 21 8.36 12.24 5.59
CA ASN A 21 8.66 13.55 5.01
C ASN A 21 7.54 14.11 4.12
N PHE A 22 6.62 13.27 3.61
CA PHE A 22 5.60 13.68 2.62
C PHE A 22 4.17 13.66 3.20
N GLY A 23 3.90 12.81 4.21
CA GLY A 23 2.59 12.69 4.85
C GLY A 23 1.46 12.20 3.94
N HIS A 24 0.26 12.07 4.52
CA HIS A 24 -1.00 11.83 3.80
C HIS A 24 -0.97 10.65 2.80
N GLU A 25 -1.83 10.70 1.78
CA GLU A 25 -1.97 9.66 0.75
C GLU A 25 -0.70 9.55 -0.09
N TYR A 26 -0.12 10.70 -0.49
CA TYR A 26 1.09 10.76 -1.32
C TYR A 26 2.28 10.03 -0.69
N GLY A 27 2.53 10.25 0.60
CA GLY A 27 3.58 9.54 1.30
C GLY A 27 3.24 8.06 1.51
N ALA A 28 1.97 7.73 1.71
CA ALA A 28 1.52 6.34 1.90
C ALA A 28 1.66 5.47 0.64
N MET A 29 1.68 6.06 -0.56
CA MET A 29 1.90 5.32 -1.81
C MET A 29 3.23 4.56 -1.83
N LEU A 30 4.30 5.12 -1.28
CA LEU A 30 5.64 4.55 -1.35
C LEU A 30 5.82 3.22 -0.61
N PRO A 31 5.42 3.06 0.67
CA PRO A 31 5.49 1.77 1.32
C PRO A 31 4.70 0.69 0.55
N GLY A 32 3.53 1.04 0.01
CA GLY A 32 2.75 0.12 -0.82
C GLY A 32 3.43 -0.28 -2.13
N ALA A 33 3.95 0.68 -2.88
CA ALA A 33 4.70 0.40 -4.12
C ALA A 33 5.91 -0.49 -3.86
N LEU A 34 6.72 -0.13 -2.86
CA LEU A 34 7.97 -0.83 -2.56
C LEU A 34 7.70 -2.25 -2.04
N ALA A 35 6.75 -2.41 -1.12
CA ALA A 35 6.37 -3.73 -0.62
C ALA A 35 5.78 -4.63 -1.72
N ALA A 36 4.93 -4.09 -2.60
CA ALA A 36 4.38 -4.85 -3.71
C ALA A 36 5.43 -5.24 -4.75
N LEU A 37 6.37 -4.34 -5.07
CA LEU A 37 7.49 -4.62 -5.97
C LEU A 37 8.43 -5.67 -5.39
N ALA A 38 8.84 -5.53 -4.13
CA ALA A 38 9.65 -6.53 -3.45
C ALA A 38 8.91 -7.87 -3.35
N GLY A 39 7.61 -7.84 -3.05
CA GLY A 39 6.76 -9.02 -2.97
C GLY A 39 6.69 -9.79 -4.29
N VAL A 40 6.40 -9.10 -5.41
CA VAL A 40 6.35 -9.75 -6.72
C VAL A 40 7.72 -10.25 -7.17
N LEU A 41 8.81 -9.56 -6.83
CA LEU A 41 10.16 -9.99 -7.20
C LEU A 41 10.61 -11.26 -6.47
N VAL A 42 10.18 -11.46 -5.23
CA VAL A 42 10.65 -12.59 -4.41
C VAL A 42 9.66 -13.75 -4.33
N PHE A 43 8.36 -13.47 -4.43
CA PHE A 43 7.29 -14.49 -4.39
C PHE A 43 6.63 -14.72 -5.75
N GLY A 44 6.94 -13.90 -6.76
CA GLY A 44 6.21 -13.93 -8.02
C GLY A 44 6.58 -15.08 -8.94
N GLN A 45 5.61 -15.45 -9.78
CA GLN A 45 5.75 -16.47 -10.81
C GLN A 45 6.29 -15.84 -12.11
N ARG A 46 6.88 -16.65 -12.99
CA ARG A 46 7.52 -16.17 -14.22
C ARG A 46 6.53 -15.46 -15.15
N GLU A 47 5.27 -15.88 -15.10
CA GLU A 47 4.12 -15.35 -15.81
C GLU A 47 3.81 -13.89 -15.41
N TRP A 48 4.16 -13.50 -14.18
CA TRP A 48 3.94 -12.14 -13.67
C TRP A 48 4.97 -11.14 -14.17
N ALA A 49 6.09 -11.58 -14.76
CA ALA A 49 7.15 -10.70 -15.26
C ALA A 49 6.64 -9.68 -16.30
N ILE A 50 5.71 -10.10 -17.17
CA ILE A 50 5.09 -9.23 -18.19
C ILE A 50 4.20 -8.15 -17.54
N ARG A 51 3.75 -8.37 -16.30
CA ARG A 51 2.85 -7.50 -15.54
C ARG A 51 3.52 -6.86 -14.33
N LEU A 52 4.84 -6.93 -14.24
CA LEU A 52 5.60 -6.53 -13.05
C LEU A 52 5.32 -5.09 -12.62
N GLY A 53 5.14 -4.16 -13.57
CA GLY A 53 4.82 -2.76 -13.29
C GLY A 53 3.45 -2.51 -12.65
N TYR A 54 2.49 -3.43 -12.81
CA TYR A 54 1.16 -3.26 -12.22
C TYR A 54 1.15 -3.52 -10.72
N PHE A 55 2.01 -4.40 -10.20
CA PHE A 55 2.10 -4.68 -8.77
C PHE A 55 2.42 -3.44 -7.92
N PRO A 56 3.51 -2.68 -8.17
CA PRO A 56 3.77 -1.45 -7.44
C PRO A 56 2.71 -0.38 -7.68
N MET A 57 2.12 -0.29 -8.87
CA MET A 57 1.04 0.66 -9.15
C MET A 57 -0.18 0.41 -8.27
N PHE A 58 -0.72 -0.81 -8.27
CA PHE A 58 -1.90 -1.13 -7.47
C PHE A 58 -1.58 -1.23 -5.97
N GLY A 59 -0.37 -1.66 -5.61
CA GLY A 59 0.12 -1.60 -4.23
C GLY A 59 0.17 -0.16 -3.71
N ALA A 60 0.68 0.78 -4.50
CA ALA A 60 0.67 2.20 -4.17
C ALA A 60 -0.75 2.75 -4.01
N LEU A 61 -1.66 2.44 -4.94
CA LEU A 61 -3.05 2.90 -4.89
C LEU A 61 -3.75 2.41 -3.61
N GLY A 62 -3.66 1.10 -3.31
CA GLY A 62 -4.29 0.54 -2.11
C GLY A 62 -3.76 1.16 -0.81
N TRP A 63 -2.46 1.41 -0.72
CA TRP A 63 -1.85 2.05 0.44
C TRP A 63 -2.16 3.56 0.52
N ALA A 64 -2.27 4.25 -0.62
CA ALA A 64 -2.74 5.65 -0.67
C ALA A 64 -4.14 5.79 -0.08
N PHE A 65 -5.08 4.89 -0.42
CA PHE A 65 -6.40 4.88 0.19
C PHE A 65 -6.32 4.69 1.71
N GLY A 66 -5.46 3.80 2.18
CA GLY A 66 -5.12 3.67 3.61
C GLY A 66 -4.64 4.98 4.21
N GLY A 67 -3.77 5.70 3.48
CA GLY A 67 -3.24 7.02 3.81
C GLY A 67 -4.27 8.05 4.28
N SER A 68 -5.52 7.94 3.85
CA SER A 68 -6.62 8.83 4.22
C SER A 68 -7.21 8.57 5.61
N ILE A 69 -6.91 7.41 6.24
CA ILE A 69 -7.44 7.04 7.56
C ILE A 69 -6.69 7.80 8.66
N SER A 70 -7.43 8.56 9.47
CA SER A 70 -6.88 9.24 10.65
C SER A 70 -6.50 8.26 11.75
N TYR A 71 -5.30 8.40 12.32
CA TYR A 71 -4.84 7.52 13.41
C TYR A 71 -4.07 8.23 14.53
N MET A 72 -3.81 9.54 14.43
CA MET A 72 -2.98 10.26 15.42
C MET A 72 -3.60 10.28 16.81
N GLN A 73 -4.92 10.36 16.92
CA GLN A 73 -5.61 10.23 18.21
C GLN A 73 -5.42 8.82 18.81
N VAL A 74 -5.39 7.78 17.98
CA VAL A 74 -5.16 6.40 18.44
C VAL A 74 -3.72 6.23 18.92
N ILE A 75 -2.75 6.84 18.23
CA ILE A 75 -1.35 6.92 18.69
C ILE A 75 -1.26 7.59 20.05
N ALA A 76 -1.97 8.69 20.30
CA ALA A 76 -1.87 9.39 21.58
C ALA A 76 -2.20 8.47 22.79
N TYR A 77 -3.09 7.50 22.64
CA TYR A 77 -3.39 6.54 23.71
C TYR A 77 -2.22 5.61 24.05
N THR A 78 -1.31 5.32 23.11
CA THR A 78 -0.12 4.48 23.38
C THR A 78 0.89 5.17 24.29
N HIS A 79 0.80 6.49 24.43
CA HIS A 79 1.65 7.31 25.29
C HIS A 79 0.97 7.71 26.61
N SER A 80 -0.22 7.15 26.90
CA SER A 80 -0.94 7.46 28.13
C SER A 80 -0.30 6.79 29.36
N GLY A 81 -0.44 7.41 30.54
CA GLY A 81 -0.05 6.81 31.82
C GLY A 81 -1.05 5.78 32.36
N HIS A 82 -2.07 5.40 31.57
CA HIS A 82 -3.18 4.55 32.00
C HIS A 82 -3.18 3.25 31.17
N TRP A 83 -2.90 2.12 31.82
CA TRP A 83 -2.69 0.83 31.14
C TRP A 83 -3.80 0.43 30.15
N PRO A 84 -5.10 0.48 30.50
CA PRO A 84 -6.17 0.15 29.55
C PRO A 84 -6.15 1.02 28.28
N SER A 85 -5.76 2.29 28.42
CA SER A 85 -5.67 3.21 27.28
C SER A 85 -4.49 2.84 26.38
N VAL A 86 -3.35 2.44 26.94
CA VAL A 86 -2.20 1.95 26.15
C VAL A 86 -2.57 0.71 25.35
N VAL A 87 -3.25 -0.25 25.96
CA VAL A 87 -3.75 -1.45 25.28
C VAL A 87 -4.70 -1.06 24.14
N TYR A 88 -5.67 -0.18 24.41
CA TYR A 88 -6.58 0.34 23.39
C TYR A 88 -5.83 0.99 22.22
N GLY A 89 -4.82 1.81 22.50
CA GLY A 89 -3.99 2.46 21.49
C GLY A 89 -3.28 1.46 20.58
N PHE A 90 -2.56 0.49 21.15
CA PHE A 90 -1.85 -0.51 20.35
C PHE A 90 -2.80 -1.44 19.58
N SER A 91 -3.91 -1.88 20.20
CA SER A 91 -4.93 -2.67 19.51
C SER A 91 -5.55 -1.90 18.35
N GLY A 92 -5.88 -0.62 18.55
CA GLY A 92 -6.41 0.25 17.50
C GLY A 92 -5.41 0.44 16.36
N LEU A 93 -4.13 0.68 16.66
CA LEU A 93 -3.08 0.80 15.64
C LEU A 93 -2.86 -0.49 14.86
N PHE A 94 -2.96 -1.64 15.53
CA PHE A 94 -2.91 -2.93 14.84
C PHE A 94 -4.05 -3.07 13.83
N VAL A 95 -5.29 -2.74 14.23
CA VAL A 95 -6.46 -2.79 13.34
C VAL A 95 -6.32 -1.80 12.18
N ILE A 96 -5.93 -0.56 12.46
CA ILE A 96 -5.72 0.46 11.42
C ILE A 96 -4.62 0.01 10.45
N GLY A 97 -3.48 -0.44 10.97
CA GLY A 97 -2.37 -0.94 10.16
C GLY A 97 -2.77 -2.14 9.31
N PHE A 98 -3.59 -3.05 9.85
CA PHE A 98 -4.18 -4.15 9.10
C PHE A 98 -5.07 -3.64 7.96
N LEU A 99 -5.96 -2.68 8.21
CA LEU A 99 -6.83 -2.11 7.17
C LEU A 99 -6.02 -1.47 6.03
N TRP A 100 -4.94 -0.74 6.36
CA TRP A 100 -4.02 -0.19 5.37
C TRP A 100 -3.37 -1.29 4.53
N ALA A 101 -2.76 -2.26 5.19
CA ALA A 101 -2.05 -3.36 4.53
C ALA A 101 -3.01 -4.23 3.71
N ALA A 102 -4.24 -4.45 4.18
CA ALA A 102 -5.26 -5.21 3.48
C ALA A 102 -5.66 -4.52 2.16
N MET A 103 -5.87 -3.20 2.15
CA MET A 103 -6.14 -2.48 0.90
C MET A 103 -4.95 -2.53 -0.07
N GLY A 104 -3.73 -2.39 0.43
CA GLY A 104 -2.51 -2.57 -0.35
C GLY A 104 -2.40 -3.97 -0.97
N GLY A 105 -2.66 -5.01 -0.17
CA GLY A 105 -2.68 -6.40 -0.61
C GLY A 105 -3.80 -6.70 -1.61
N LEU A 106 -5.01 -6.17 -1.40
CA LEU A 106 -6.10 -6.27 -2.37
C LEU A 106 -5.72 -5.64 -3.71
N GLY A 107 -4.97 -4.53 -3.68
CA GLY A 107 -4.38 -3.93 -4.87
C GLY A 107 -3.51 -4.93 -5.64
N THR A 108 -2.65 -5.70 -4.97
CA THR A 108 -1.74 -6.65 -5.63
C THR A 108 -2.42 -7.94 -6.11
N VAL A 109 -3.59 -8.29 -5.58
CA VAL A 109 -4.39 -9.43 -6.07
C VAL A 109 -4.86 -9.18 -7.51
N TRP A 110 -5.20 -7.94 -7.86
CA TRP A 110 -5.67 -7.63 -9.21
C TRP A 110 -4.66 -7.98 -10.31
N PRO A 111 -3.40 -7.52 -10.29
CA PRO A 111 -2.40 -7.91 -11.29
C PRO A 111 -1.99 -9.38 -11.24
N ALA A 112 -2.16 -10.07 -10.10
CA ALA A 112 -1.93 -11.50 -9.99
C ALA A 112 -2.98 -12.32 -10.78
N GLU A 113 -4.26 -11.93 -10.69
CA GLU A 113 -5.38 -12.70 -11.26
C GLU A 113 -5.87 -12.19 -12.63
N ALA A 114 -5.86 -10.88 -12.86
CA ALA A 114 -6.47 -10.28 -14.04
C ALA A 114 -5.64 -10.53 -15.31
N SER A 115 -6.30 -10.83 -16.43
CA SER A 115 -5.62 -10.95 -17.73
C SER A 115 -4.96 -9.63 -18.14
N GLY A 116 -3.90 -9.70 -18.95
CA GLY A 116 -3.20 -8.51 -19.43
C GLY A 116 -4.12 -7.50 -20.14
N ARG A 117 -5.14 -7.99 -20.86
CA ARG A 117 -6.18 -7.15 -21.48
C ARG A 117 -7.07 -6.43 -20.46
N ARG A 118 -7.40 -7.09 -19.35
CA ARG A 118 -8.22 -6.52 -18.27
C ARG A 118 -7.43 -5.52 -17.43
N LEU A 119 -6.13 -5.72 -17.28
CA LEU A 119 -5.23 -4.73 -16.66
C LEU A 119 -5.12 -3.48 -17.55
N SER A 120 -4.89 -3.66 -18.85
CA SER A 120 -4.72 -2.53 -19.77
C SER A 120 -6.03 -1.79 -20.09
N SER A 121 -7.20 -2.44 -19.91
CA SER A 121 -8.49 -1.80 -20.16
C SER A 121 -8.77 -0.61 -19.26
N LEU A 122 -8.07 -0.46 -18.13
CA LEU A 122 -8.21 0.70 -17.23
C LEU A 122 -7.57 1.97 -17.78
N PHE A 123 -6.53 1.88 -18.62
CA PHE A 123 -5.82 3.06 -19.08
C PHE A 123 -6.65 3.95 -20.00
N ARG A 124 -7.50 3.35 -20.86
CA ARG A 124 -8.37 4.13 -21.76
C ARG A 124 -9.34 5.03 -20.99
N PRO A 125 -10.19 4.52 -20.07
CA PRO A 125 -11.08 5.38 -19.30
C PRO A 125 -10.30 6.34 -18.40
N LEU A 126 -9.19 5.91 -17.80
CA LEU A 126 -8.36 6.81 -16.97
C LEU A 126 -7.78 7.97 -17.79
N ALA A 127 -7.28 7.69 -19.00
CA ALA A 127 -6.77 8.72 -19.90
C ALA A 127 -7.86 9.71 -20.30
N TRP A 128 -9.09 9.24 -20.55
CA TRP A 128 -10.24 10.13 -20.79
C TRP A 128 -10.53 11.00 -19.58
N VAL A 129 -10.59 10.45 -18.37
CA VAL A 129 -10.83 11.22 -17.15
C VAL A 129 -9.75 12.29 -16.96
N VAL A 130 -8.47 11.94 -17.11
CA VAL A 130 -7.35 12.88 -16.97
C VAL A 130 -7.37 13.94 -18.09
N ALA A 131 -7.62 13.55 -19.34
CA ALA A 131 -7.71 14.50 -20.45
C ALA A 131 -8.86 15.48 -20.25
N THR A 132 -10.05 15.00 -19.86
CA THR A 132 -11.19 15.85 -19.54
C THR A 132 -10.89 16.79 -18.37
N TRP A 133 -10.24 16.30 -17.30
CA TRP A 133 -9.83 17.14 -16.17
C TRP A 133 -8.84 18.25 -16.54
N ILE A 134 -7.95 18.01 -17.51
CA ILE A 134 -6.96 18.99 -17.96
C ILE A 134 -7.59 20.03 -18.90
N LEU A 135 -8.61 19.65 -19.67
CA LEU A 135 -9.21 20.47 -20.71
C LEU A 135 -10.43 21.28 -20.26
N LEU A 136 -11.07 20.90 -19.14
CA LEU A 136 -12.19 21.62 -18.51
C LEU A 136 -11.70 22.44 -17.32
#